data_AF-A0A956XLU8-F1
#
_entry.id   AF-A0A956XLU8-F1
#
_cell.length_a   1.000
_cell.length_b   1.000
_cell.length_c   1.000
_cell.angle_alpha   90.00
_cell.angle_beta   90.00
_cell.angle_gamma   90.00
#
_symmetry.space_group_name_H-M   'P 1'
#
loop_
_entity.id
_entity.type
_entity.pdbx_description
1 polymer ?
#
loop_
_entity_poly.entity_id
_entity_poly.type
_entity_poly.pdbx_seq_one_letter_code
_entity_poly.pdbx_strand_id
1 'polypeptide(L)'
;MQQNPTPKPPQLPARYSWAEVWTAVLTKPRIETFQEILNDPQATMRRALIWVYLGGLALSSVALYILFSNPEVQQALNQSPEFSGVDVQSALGGMLLTSVPIYSALALLVFMGLIYAMHWIAMKLSQQKAKTRAYNNLAYLIGAIYAPLSIISIIFLLIPLLGYFSIFLTIYQLYLMVLAVRAVYGLDARSGMISVMAPFFALLLLFLFIV
;
A
#
# COMPACT_ATOMS: atom_id res chain seq x y z
N MET A 1 -19.03 -39.31 36.17
CA MET A 1 -19.54 -37.92 36.16
C MET A 1 -18.70 -37.14 35.16
N GLN A 2 -19.25 -36.80 33.99
CA GLN A 2 -18.54 -35.93 33.03
C GLN A 2 -18.58 -34.50 33.57
N GLN A 3 -17.43 -33.92 33.90
CA GLN A 3 -17.35 -32.51 34.26
C GLN A 3 -17.70 -31.69 33.02
N ASN A 4 -18.79 -30.94 33.08
CA ASN A 4 -19.11 -29.98 32.04
C ASN A 4 -17.94 -28.99 31.92
N PRO A 5 -17.38 -28.80 30.72
CA PRO A 5 -16.26 -27.89 30.54
C PRO A 5 -16.68 -26.49 30.96
N THR A 6 -15.92 -25.90 31.87
CA THR A 6 -16.15 -24.54 32.36
C THR A 6 -16.12 -23.59 31.17
N PRO A 7 -17.13 -22.72 30.99
CA PRO A 7 -17.17 -21.79 29.88
C PRO A 7 -15.92 -20.91 29.90
N LYS A 8 -15.21 -20.87 28.77
CA LYS A 8 -13.99 -20.08 28.62
C LYS A 8 -14.35 -18.59 28.84
N PRO A 9 -13.62 -17.85 29.69
CA PRO A 9 -13.92 -16.45 29.92
C PRO A 9 -13.86 -15.66 28.59
N PRO A 10 -14.67 -14.60 28.44
CA PRO A 10 -14.65 -13.76 27.24
C PRO A 10 -13.22 -13.27 27.00
N GLN A 11 -12.63 -13.64 25.86
CA GLN A 11 -11.32 -13.11 25.49
C GLN A 11 -11.51 -11.65 25.09
N LEU A 12 -10.80 -10.75 25.79
CA LEU A 12 -10.71 -9.36 25.36
C LEU A 12 -10.18 -9.33 23.92
N PRO A 13 -10.71 -8.46 23.05
CA PRO A 13 -10.23 -8.38 21.68
C PRO A 13 -8.75 -7.99 21.71
N ALA A 14 -7.92 -8.77 21.01
CA ALA A 14 -6.49 -8.52 20.92
C ALA A 14 -6.25 -7.13 20.33
N ARG A 15 -5.35 -6.36 20.96
CA ARG A 15 -4.91 -5.05 20.46
C ARG A 15 -3.51 -5.21 19.89
N TYR A 16 -3.35 -4.99 18.59
CA TYR A 16 -2.06 -5.16 17.94
C TYR A 16 -1.38 -3.80 17.72
N SER A 17 -0.12 -3.71 18.09
CA SER A 17 0.78 -2.63 17.65
C SER A 17 0.94 -2.64 16.12
N TRP A 18 1.42 -1.54 15.55
CA TRP A 18 1.62 -1.46 14.10
C TRP A 18 2.66 -2.49 13.62
N ALA A 19 3.70 -2.74 14.42
CA ALA A 19 4.77 -3.68 14.10
C ALA A 19 4.27 -5.13 14.09
N GLU A 20 3.41 -5.49 15.05
CA GLU A 20 2.79 -6.82 15.10
C GLU A 20 1.89 -7.06 13.89
N VAL A 21 1.09 -6.06 13.49
CA VAL A 21 0.23 -6.15 12.30
C VAL A 21 1.09 -6.35 11.04
N TRP A 22 2.10 -5.50 10.82
CA TRP A 22 2.96 -5.59 9.64
C TRP A 22 3.71 -6.92 9.58
N THR A 23 4.27 -7.34 10.71
CA THR A 23 4.98 -8.62 10.82
C THR A 23 4.04 -9.78 10.52
N ALA A 24 2.84 -9.81 11.11
CA ALA A 24 1.87 -10.87 10.89
C ALA A 24 1.46 -10.96 9.41
N VAL A 25 1.14 -9.83 8.79
CA VAL A 25 0.73 -9.76 7.37
C VAL A 25 1.84 -10.24 6.44
N LEU A 26 3.09 -9.84 6.70
CA LEU A 26 4.23 -10.17 5.82
C LEU A 26 4.83 -11.56 6.05
N THR A 27 4.67 -12.15 7.24
CA THR A 27 5.33 -13.42 7.58
C THR A 27 4.37 -14.60 7.71
N LYS A 28 3.06 -14.35 7.85
CA LYS A 28 2.03 -15.41 7.99
C LYS A 28 0.93 -15.20 6.94
N PRO A 29 1.22 -15.40 5.64
CA PRO A 29 0.31 -15.03 4.56
C PRO A 29 -0.81 -16.07 4.37
N ARG A 30 -1.84 -15.98 5.21
CA ARG A 30 -3.03 -16.83 5.18
C ARG A 30 -4.28 -16.05 5.53
N ILE A 31 -5.44 -16.48 5.04
CA ILE A 31 -6.72 -15.77 5.18
C ILE A 31 -7.07 -15.56 6.65
N GLU A 32 -6.82 -16.56 7.49
CA GLU A 32 -7.14 -16.53 8.92
C GLU A 32 -6.36 -15.42 9.63
N THR A 33 -5.11 -15.19 9.24
CA THR A 33 -4.29 -14.11 9.81
C THR A 33 -4.86 -12.73 9.45
N PHE A 34 -5.32 -12.53 8.22
CA PHE A 34 -5.99 -11.28 7.83
C PHE A 34 -7.33 -11.09 8.55
N GLN A 35 -8.09 -12.16 8.77
CA GLN A 35 -9.34 -12.11 9.54
C GLN A 35 -9.08 -11.82 11.04
N GLU A 36 -8.03 -12.41 11.61
CA GLU A 36 -7.62 -12.21 13.00
C GLU A 36 -7.31 -10.74 13.28
N ILE A 37 -6.47 -10.11 12.44
CA ILE A 37 -6.11 -8.69 12.63
C ILE A 37 -7.26 -7.72 12.38
N LEU A 38 -8.32 -8.13 11.67
CA LEU A 38 -9.54 -7.34 11.53
C LEU A 38 -10.40 -7.34 12.81
N ASN A 39 -10.16 -8.27 13.74
CA ASN A 39 -10.80 -8.27 15.05
C ASN A 39 -10.15 -7.26 16.02
N ASP A 40 -9.03 -6.63 15.62
CA ASP A 40 -8.42 -5.53 16.37
C ASP A 40 -9.38 -4.34 16.43
N PRO A 41 -9.75 -3.82 17.62
CA PRO A 41 -10.56 -2.61 17.72
C PRO A 41 -9.90 -1.37 17.09
N GLN A 42 -8.58 -1.40 16.86
CA GLN A 42 -7.83 -0.36 16.17
C GLN A 42 -7.71 -0.58 14.65
N ALA A 43 -8.30 -1.64 14.09
CA ALA A 43 -8.35 -1.91 12.65
C ALA A 43 -9.26 -0.88 11.93
N THR A 44 -8.70 0.29 11.65
CA THR A 44 -9.43 1.42 11.07
C THR A 44 -8.79 1.90 9.78
N MET A 45 -9.61 2.38 8.84
CA MET A 45 -9.12 3.00 7.60
C MET A 45 -8.17 4.17 7.90
N ARG A 46 -8.49 5.00 8.90
CA ARG A 46 -7.65 6.15 9.30
C ARG A 46 -6.22 5.73 9.63
N ARG A 47 -6.04 4.61 10.35
CA ARG A 47 -4.72 4.07 10.71
C ARG A 47 -3.94 3.67 9.45
N ALA A 48 -4.58 2.99 8.50
CA ALA A 48 -3.96 2.65 7.23
C ALA A 48 -3.60 3.87 6.38
N LEU A 49 -4.47 4.88 6.28
CA LEU A 49 -4.16 6.10 5.54
C LEU A 49 -2.93 6.82 6.11
N ILE A 50 -2.77 6.85 7.43
CA ILE A 50 -1.57 7.41 8.08
C ILE A 50 -0.33 6.61 7.66
N TRP A 51 -0.38 5.27 7.70
CA TRP A 51 0.76 4.44 7.28
C TRP A 51 1.13 4.65 5.81
N VAL A 52 0.13 4.67 4.93
CA VAL A 52 0.34 4.87 3.48
C VAL A 52 0.91 6.27 3.22
N TYR A 53 0.41 7.30 3.89
CA TYR A 53 0.92 8.67 3.75
C TYR A 53 2.37 8.79 4.24
N LEU A 54 2.69 8.22 5.40
CA LEU A 54 4.07 8.23 5.93
C LEU A 54 5.03 7.42 5.04
N GLY A 55 4.61 6.25 4.59
CA GLY A 55 5.37 5.46 3.61
C GLY A 55 5.54 6.19 2.28
N GLY A 56 4.51 6.90 1.83
CA GLY A 56 4.52 7.74 0.64
C GLY A 56 5.50 8.91 0.76
N LEU A 57 5.54 9.58 1.91
CA LEU A 57 6.52 10.64 2.20
C LEU A 57 7.95 10.12 2.13
N ALA A 58 8.21 8.98 2.77
CA ALA A 58 9.55 8.38 2.75
C ALA A 58 9.97 7.98 1.33
N LEU A 59 9.08 7.32 0.59
CA LEU A 59 9.34 6.87 -0.77
C LEU A 59 9.53 8.04 -1.74
N SER A 60 8.66 9.05 -1.71
CA SER A 60 8.76 10.21 -2.60
C SER A 60 10.00 11.05 -2.29
N SER A 61 10.38 11.18 -1.02
CA SER A 61 11.63 11.83 -0.62
C SER A 61 12.85 11.17 -1.26
N VAL A 62 12.95 9.84 -1.14
CA VAL A 62 14.09 9.10 -1.71
C VAL A 62 14.07 9.15 -3.23
N ALA A 63 12.91 8.92 -3.84
CA ALA A 63 12.77 8.92 -5.30
C ALA A 63 13.15 10.27 -5.92
N LEU A 64 12.65 11.38 -5.36
CA LEU A 64 12.98 12.73 -5.83
C LEU A 64 14.43 13.09 -5.54
N TYR A 65 14.97 12.69 -4.38
CA TYR A 65 16.38 12.89 -4.07
C TYR A 65 17.29 12.20 -5.10
N ILE A 66 17.01 10.94 -5.44
CA ILE A 66 17.77 10.21 -6.47
C ILE A 66 17.64 10.89 -7.83
N LEU A 67 16.42 11.29 -8.21
CA LEU A 67 16.18 11.99 -9.48
C LEU A 67 16.99 13.29 -9.58
N PHE A 68 16.94 14.13 -8.55
CA PHE A 68 17.62 15.42 -8.54
C PHE A 68 19.12 15.33 -8.26
N SER A 69 19.59 14.22 -7.69
CA SER A 69 21.02 13.92 -7.56
C SER A 69 21.63 13.35 -8.85
N ASN A 70 20.81 13.06 -9.87
CA ASN A 70 21.31 12.58 -11.16
C ASN A 70 22.04 13.71 -11.91
N PRO A 71 23.32 13.54 -12.29
CA PRO A 71 24.08 14.55 -13.02
C PRO A 71 23.45 14.99 -14.34
N GLU A 72 22.78 14.08 -15.06
CA GLU A 72 22.13 14.39 -16.33
C GLU A 72 20.94 15.34 -16.13
N VAL A 73 20.16 15.11 -15.08
CA VAL A 73 19.04 15.99 -14.70
C VAL A 73 19.56 17.36 -14.28
N GLN A 74 20.61 17.40 -13.45
CA GLN A 74 21.22 18.68 -13.05
C GLN A 74 21.79 19.44 -14.25
N GLN A 75 22.48 18.75 -15.17
CA GLN A 75 23.02 19.35 -16.38
C GLN A 75 21.91 19.90 -17.27
N ALA A 76 20.83 19.15 -17.47
CA ALA A 76 19.68 19.60 -18.26
C ALA A 76 19.03 20.85 -17.66
N LEU A 77 18.88 20.91 -16.33
CA LEU A 77 18.33 22.08 -15.64
C LEU A 77 19.27 23.30 -15.70
N ASN A 78 20.59 23.10 -15.55
CA ASN A 78 21.59 24.17 -15.66
C ASN A 78 21.65 24.80 -17.05
N GLN A 79 21.26 24.06 -18.09
CA GLN A 79 21.22 24.54 -19.48
C GLN A 79 19.87 25.17 -19.85
N SER A 80 18.86 25.07 -18.98
CA SER A 80 17.52 25.61 -19.25
C SER A 80 17.49 27.13 -19.02
N PRO A 81 16.93 27.92 -19.98
CA PRO A 81 16.79 29.36 -19.83
C PRO A 81 16.03 29.79 -18.58
N GLU A 82 15.06 28.98 -18.13
CA GLU A 82 14.21 29.23 -16.95
C GLU A 82 15.01 29.27 -15.64
N PHE A 83 16.17 28.61 -15.59
CA PHE A 83 17.06 28.58 -14.43
C PHE A 83 18.31 29.46 -14.60
N SER A 84 18.40 30.24 -15.69
CA SER A 84 19.54 31.13 -15.93
C SER A 84 19.69 32.15 -14.79
N GLY A 85 20.83 32.09 -14.08
CA GLY A 85 21.13 32.99 -12.95
C GLY A 85 20.53 32.55 -11.61
N VAL A 86 19.91 31.37 -11.55
CA VAL A 86 19.44 30.75 -10.30
C VAL A 86 20.43 29.67 -9.86
N ASP A 87 20.71 29.58 -8.57
CA ASP A 87 21.40 28.41 -8.01
C ASP A 87 20.46 27.20 -8.07
N VAL A 88 20.65 26.36 -9.08
CA VAL A 88 19.85 25.17 -9.34
C VAL A 88 19.86 24.22 -8.14
N GLN A 89 20.96 24.13 -7.40
CA GLN A 89 21.02 23.24 -6.23
C GLN A 89 20.07 23.73 -5.12
N SER A 90 20.09 25.03 -4.83
CA SER A 90 19.17 25.64 -3.86
C SER A 90 17.71 25.54 -4.33
N ALA A 91 17.44 25.76 -5.63
CA ALA A 91 16.11 25.63 -6.19
C ALA A 91 15.56 24.20 -6.07
N LEU A 92 16.36 23.18 -6.37
CA LEU A 92 16.00 21.77 -6.21
C LEU A 92 15.76 21.40 -4.74
N GLY A 93 16.57 21.92 -3.82
CA GLY A 93 16.34 21.76 -2.38
C GLY A 93 14.98 22.31 -1.94
N GLY A 94 14.61 23.50 -2.42
CA GLY A 94 13.28 24.08 -2.19
C GLY A 94 12.16 23.26 -2.82
N MET A 95 12.36 22.73 -4.02
CA MET A 95 11.40 21.88 -4.71
C MET A 95 11.14 20.57 -3.97
N LEU A 96 12.15 19.96 -3.35
CA LEU A 96 11.97 18.76 -2.53
C LEU A 96 11.02 19.00 -1.36
N LEU A 97 11.19 20.11 -0.63
CA LEU A 97 10.36 20.45 0.53
C LEU A 97 8.88 20.64 0.17
N THR A 98 8.59 21.18 -1.00
CA THR A 98 7.21 21.44 -1.46
C THR A 98 6.60 20.25 -2.19
N SER A 99 7.39 19.53 -3.00
CA SER A 99 6.89 18.47 -3.86
C SER A 99 6.65 17.16 -3.10
N VAL A 100 7.48 16.82 -2.12
CA VAL A 100 7.37 15.56 -1.37
C VAL A 100 5.98 15.35 -0.74
N PRO A 101 5.40 16.33 0.00
CA PRO A 101 4.04 16.21 0.53
C PRO A 101 2.97 16.10 -0.56
N ILE A 102 3.13 16.83 -1.68
CA ILE A 102 2.19 16.79 -2.80
C ILE A 102 2.16 15.40 -3.44
N TYR A 103 3.33 14.83 -3.75
CA TYR A 103 3.41 13.48 -4.30
C TYR A 103 2.89 12.43 -3.33
N SER A 104 3.14 12.56 -2.02
CA SER A 104 2.58 11.64 -1.02
C SER A 104 1.05 11.73 -0.94
N ALA A 105 0.49 12.94 -0.99
CA ALA A 105 -0.96 13.14 -1.02
C ALA A 105 -1.58 12.56 -2.31
N LEU A 106 -0.92 12.75 -3.46
CA LEU A 106 -1.35 12.15 -4.72
C LEU A 106 -1.30 10.62 -4.66
N ALA A 107 -0.23 10.04 -4.10
CA ALA A 107 -0.12 8.60 -3.90
C ALA A 107 -1.24 8.07 -2.99
N LEU A 108 -1.62 8.81 -1.94
CA LEU A 108 -2.74 8.46 -1.07
C LEU A 108 -4.08 8.49 -1.82
N LEU A 109 -4.30 9.46 -2.71
CA LEU A 109 -5.50 9.52 -3.56
C LEU A 109 -5.57 8.33 -4.52
N VAL A 110 -4.45 8.01 -5.20
CA VAL A 110 -4.36 6.84 -6.08
C VAL A 110 -4.61 5.55 -5.29
N PHE A 111 -4.02 5.43 -4.09
CA PHE A 111 -4.28 4.32 -3.18
C PHE A 111 -5.78 4.19 -2.88
N MET A 112 -6.45 5.26 -2.44
CA MET A 112 -7.88 5.22 -2.13
C MET A 112 -8.73 4.85 -3.35
N GLY A 113 -8.40 5.38 -4.54
CA GLY A 113 -9.08 5.03 -5.79
C GLY A 113 -8.94 3.55 -6.14
N LEU A 114 -7.73 2.99 -6.01
CA LEU A 114 -7.49 1.56 -6.24
C LEU A 114 -8.25 0.68 -5.23
N ILE A 115 -8.24 1.03 -3.94
CA ILE A 115 -9.01 0.30 -2.92
C ILE A 115 -10.51 0.34 -3.24
N TYR A 116 -11.03 1.50 -3.66
CA TYR A 116 -12.43 1.63 -4.04
C TYR A 116 -12.78 0.75 -5.25
N ALA A 117 -11.93 0.73 -6.27
CA ALA A 117 -12.12 -0.15 -7.43
C ALA A 117 -12.10 -1.64 -7.04
N MET A 118 -11.12 -2.06 -6.23
CA MET A 118 -11.05 -3.44 -5.71
C MET A 118 -12.29 -3.79 -4.90
N HIS A 119 -12.72 -2.89 -3.99
CA HIS A 119 -13.92 -3.01 -3.18
C HIS A 119 -15.17 -3.19 -4.04
N TRP A 120 -15.33 -2.35 -5.07
CA TRP A 120 -16.49 -2.38 -5.96
C TRP A 120 -16.58 -3.69 -6.75
N ILE A 121 -15.46 -4.15 -7.33
CA ILE A 121 -15.41 -5.43 -8.06
C ILE A 121 -15.67 -6.59 -7.10
N ALA A 122 -15.03 -6.60 -5.93
CA ALA A 122 -15.20 -7.65 -4.93
C ALA A 122 -16.65 -7.76 -4.44
N MET A 123 -17.35 -6.62 -4.26
CA MET A 123 -18.78 -6.63 -3.92
C MET A 123 -19.64 -7.27 -5.02
N LYS A 124 -19.32 -7.06 -6.30
CA LYS A 124 -20.07 -7.65 -7.42
C LYS A 124 -19.85 -9.15 -7.56
N LEU A 125 -18.63 -9.62 -7.24
CA LEU A 125 -18.29 -11.05 -7.28
C LEU A 125 -18.73 -11.79 -6.01
N SER A 126 -18.89 -11.07 -4.89
CA SER A 126 -19.34 -11.63 -3.62
C SER A 126 -20.83 -11.99 -3.67
N GLN A 127 -21.15 -13.24 -3.32
CA GLN A 127 -22.54 -13.66 -3.06
C GLN A 127 -23.05 -13.20 -1.67
N GLN A 128 -22.16 -12.72 -0.80
CA GLN A 128 -22.51 -12.25 0.53
C GLN A 128 -23.08 -10.82 0.48
N LYS A 129 -24.11 -10.55 1.30
CA LYS A 129 -24.62 -9.18 1.53
C LYS A 129 -23.46 -8.29 1.99
N ALA A 130 -23.43 -7.06 1.48
CA ALA A 130 -22.39 -6.08 1.80
C ALA A 130 -22.25 -5.90 3.32
N LYS A 131 -21.07 -6.20 3.86
CA LYS A 131 -20.75 -5.92 5.28
C LYS A 131 -20.57 -4.41 5.43
N THR A 132 -21.22 -3.81 6.42
CA THR A 132 -21.24 -2.35 6.70
C THR A 132 -19.85 -1.71 6.85
N ARG A 133 -18.78 -2.51 7.00
CA ARG A 133 -17.38 -2.06 7.14
C ARG A 133 -16.41 -2.66 6.12
N ALA A 134 -16.89 -3.31 5.06
CA ALA A 134 -16.02 -4.03 4.11
C ALA A 134 -14.95 -3.13 3.47
N TYR A 135 -15.32 -1.91 3.05
CA TYR A 135 -14.38 -0.94 2.49
C TYR A 135 -13.27 -0.55 3.48
N ASN A 136 -13.65 -0.20 4.72
CA ASN A 136 -12.70 0.21 5.75
C ASN A 136 -11.75 -0.93 6.13
N ASN A 137 -12.28 -2.15 6.20
CA ASN A 137 -11.49 -3.35 6.48
C ASN A 137 -10.49 -3.63 5.34
N LEU A 138 -10.92 -3.51 4.09
CA LEU A 138 -10.03 -3.67 2.94
C LEU A 138 -8.94 -2.61 2.93
N ALA A 139 -9.30 -1.33 3.11
CA ALA A 139 -8.33 -0.23 3.19
C ALA A 139 -7.31 -0.46 4.31
N TYR A 140 -7.77 -0.94 5.47
CA TYR A 140 -6.89 -1.29 6.60
C TYR A 140 -5.88 -2.37 6.24
N LEU A 141 -6.35 -3.50 5.71
CA LEU A 141 -5.48 -4.63 5.35
C LEU A 141 -4.49 -4.28 4.24
N ILE A 142 -4.94 -3.59 3.20
CA ILE A 142 -4.07 -3.22 2.08
C ILE A 142 -3.06 -2.16 2.53
N GLY A 143 -3.43 -1.23 3.42
CA GLY A 143 -2.47 -0.31 4.03
C GLY A 143 -1.43 -1.02 4.90
N ALA A 144 -1.84 -2.06 5.64
CA ALA A 144 -0.93 -2.90 6.43
C ALA A 144 0.06 -3.72 5.57
N ILE A 145 -0.30 -4.01 4.32
CA ILE A 145 0.60 -4.63 3.33
C ILE A 145 1.50 -3.56 2.70
N TYR A 146 0.91 -2.50 2.15
CA TYR A 146 1.58 -1.53 1.31
C TYR A 146 2.64 -0.72 2.06
N ALA A 147 2.35 -0.26 3.27
CA ALA A 147 3.26 0.62 4.00
C ALA A 147 4.61 -0.03 4.36
N PRO A 148 4.68 -1.24 4.95
CA PRO A 148 5.98 -1.86 5.20
C PRO A 148 6.68 -2.28 3.90
N LEU A 149 5.94 -2.70 2.87
CA LEU A 149 6.55 -3.04 1.58
C LEU A 149 7.11 -1.81 0.87
N SER A 150 6.50 -0.63 0.97
CA SER A 150 7.06 0.60 0.39
C SER A 150 8.37 1.00 1.08
N ILE A 151 8.49 0.77 2.39
CA ILE A 151 9.75 0.96 3.12
C ILE A 151 10.82 -0.02 2.61
N ILE A 152 10.47 -1.29 2.41
CA ILE A 152 11.39 -2.28 1.83
C ILE A 152 11.81 -1.88 0.42
N SER A 153 10.88 -1.37 -0.39
CA SER A 153 11.15 -0.87 -1.75
C SER A 153 12.16 0.28 -1.77
N ILE A 154 12.18 1.14 -0.75
CA ILE A 154 13.20 2.19 -0.61
C ILE A 154 14.61 1.57 -0.53
N ILE A 155 14.77 0.49 0.24
CA ILE A 155 16.06 -0.21 0.36
C ILE A 155 16.48 -0.80 -0.99
N PHE A 156 15.53 -1.34 -1.76
CA PHE A 156 15.80 -1.90 -3.08
C PHE A 156 16.17 -0.82 -4.10
N LEU A 157 15.59 0.38 -3.96
CA LEU A 157 15.91 1.53 -4.82
C LEU A 157 17.32 2.07 -4.54
N LEU A 158 17.76 2.06 -3.28
CA LEU A 158 19.08 2.56 -2.88
C LEU A 158 20.22 1.60 -3.22
N ILE A 159 19.93 0.31 -3.40
CA ILE A 159 20.93 -0.72 -3.71
C ILE A 159 20.67 -1.26 -5.12
N PRO A 160 21.41 -0.81 -6.15
CA PRO A 160 21.12 -1.14 -7.56
C PRO A 160 20.96 -2.64 -7.84
N LEU A 161 21.77 -3.49 -7.20
CA LEU A 161 21.71 -4.94 -7.36
C LEU A 161 20.39 -5.55 -6.84
N LEU A 162 19.78 -4.95 -5.82
CA LEU A 162 18.49 -5.39 -5.30
C LEU A 162 17.32 -4.95 -6.19
N GLY A 163 17.51 -3.97 -7.06
CA GLY A 163 16.49 -3.50 -8.00
C GLY A 163 15.91 -4.63 -8.87
N TYR A 164 16.72 -5.60 -9.27
CA TYR A 164 16.25 -6.77 -10.04
C TYR A 164 15.27 -7.66 -9.26
N PHE A 165 15.33 -7.63 -7.93
CA PHE A 165 14.42 -8.41 -7.08
C PHE A 165 13.09 -7.70 -6.79
N SER A 166 12.93 -6.45 -7.25
CA SER A 166 11.68 -5.69 -7.07
C SER A 166 10.47 -6.41 -7.65
N ILE A 167 10.64 -7.14 -8.76
CA ILE A 167 9.55 -7.92 -9.38
C ILE A 167 8.99 -8.99 -8.42
N PHE A 168 9.84 -9.67 -7.64
CA PHE A 168 9.39 -10.66 -6.67
C PHE A 168 8.61 -10.00 -5.53
N LEU A 169 9.05 -8.82 -5.10
CA LEU A 169 8.35 -8.02 -4.09
C LEU A 169 6.96 -7.58 -4.59
N THR A 170 6.85 -7.16 -5.85
CA THR A 170 5.57 -6.81 -6.48
C THR A 170 4.65 -8.02 -6.58
N ILE A 171 5.14 -9.18 -7.03
CA ILE A 171 4.33 -10.41 -7.08
C ILE A 171 3.85 -10.81 -5.69
N TYR A 172 4.72 -10.73 -4.68
CA TYR A 172 4.36 -11.02 -3.30
C TYR A 172 3.29 -10.06 -2.77
N GLN A 173 3.44 -8.76 -3.03
CA GLN A 173 2.43 -7.75 -2.69
C GLN A 173 1.07 -8.08 -3.29
N LEU A 174 1.01 -8.42 -4.58
CA LEU A 174 -0.23 -8.77 -5.26
C LEU A 174 -0.87 -10.02 -4.64
N TYR A 175 -0.08 -11.04 -4.32
CA TYR A 175 -0.55 -12.23 -3.62
C TYR A 175 -1.19 -11.89 -2.26
N LEU A 176 -0.53 -11.05 -1.45
CA LEU A 176 -1.07 -10.59 -0.16
C LEU A 176 -2.36 -9.79 -0.33
N MET A 177 -2.45 -8.93 -1.35
CA MET A 177 -3.67 -8.17 -1.66
C MET A 177 -4.83 -9.11 -2.00
N VAL A 178 -4.58 -10.19 -2.74
CA VAL A 178 -5.60 -11.21 -3.04
C VAL A 178 -6.09 -11.89 -1.76
N LEU A 179 -5.19 -12.27 -0.85
CA LEU A 179 -5.58 -12.82 0.45
C LEU A 179 -6.40 -11.84 1.29
N ALA A 180 -6.03 -10.55 1.29
CA ALA A 180 -6.77 -9.52 2.01
C ALA A 180 -8.19 -9.33 1.48
N VAL A 181 -8.37 -9.25 0.15
CA VAL A 181 -9.71 -9.18 -0.47
C VAL A 181 -10.53 -10.43 -0.11
N ARG A 182 -9.94 -11.63 -0.21
CA ARG A 182 -10.63 -12.87 0.14
C ARG A 182 -11.02 -12.92 1.62
N ALA A 183 -10.18 -12.41 2.52
CA ALA A 183 -10.49 -12.34 3.95
C ALA A 183 -11.69 -11.45 4.26
N VAL A 184 -11.81 -10.30 3.57
CA VAL A 184 -12.91 -9.35 3.79
C VAL A 184 -14.23 -9.88 3.24
N TYR A 185 -14.21 -10.42 2.02
CA TYR A 185 -15.41 -10.76 1.24
C TYR A 185 -15.77 -12.24 1.21
N GLY A 186 -14.89 -13.12 1.69
CA GLY A 186 -15.10 -14.57 1.59
C GLY A 186 -15.05 -15.10 0.15
N LEU A 187 -14.27 -14.45 -0.73
CA LEU A 187 -14.13 -14.86 -2.13
C LEU A 187 -13.23 -16.10 -2.29
N ASP A 188 -13.49 -16.87 -3.34
CA ASP A 188 -12.56 -17.87 -3.85
C ASP A 188 -11.30 -17.21 -4.45
N ALA A 189 -10.29 -18.03 -4.76
CA ALA A 189 -9.00 -17.53 -5.25
C ALA A 189 -9.11 -16.77 -6.58
N ARG A 190 -9.94 -17.25 -7.51
CA ARG A 190 -10.09 -16.65 -8.85
C ARG A 190 -10.78 -15.29 -8.73
N SER A 191 -11.90 -15.23 -8.00
CA SER A 191 -12.62 -13.96 -7.81
C SER A 191 -11.78 -12.93 -7.07
N GLY A 192 -11.02 -13.35 -6.05
CA GLY A 192 -10.05 -12.49 -5.35
C GLY A 192 -8.97 -11.95 -6.29
N MET A 193 -8.40 -12.80 -7.14
CA MET A 193 -7.42 -12.39 -8.15
C MET A 193 -7.99 -11.38 -9.15
N ILE A 194 -9.21 -11.60 -9.66
CA ILE A 194 -9.88 -10.67 -10.58
C ILE A 194 -10.09 -9.31 -9.91
N SER A 195 -10.57 -9.28 -8.66
CA SER A 195 -10.78 -8.03 -7.93
C SER A 195 -9.51 -7.20 -7.76
N VAL A 196 -8.36 -7.85 -7.58
CA VAL A 196 -7.07 -7.15 -7.43
C VAL A 196 -6.49 -6.76 -8.79
N MET A 197 -6.46 -7.69 -9.76
CA MET A 197 -5.78 -7.50 -11.05
C MET A 197 -6.51 -6.53 -11.99
N ALA A 198 -7.84 -6.56 -12.04
CA ALA A 198 -8.59 -5.76 -13.00
C ALA A 198 -8.35 -4.23 -12.86
N PRO A 199 -8.32 -3.63 -11.64
CA PRO A 199 -7.95 -2.22 -11.48
C PRO A 199 -6.54 -1.89 -11.97
N PHE A 200 -5.55 -2.77 -11.75
CA PHE A 200 -4.18 -2.54 -12.23
C PHE A 200 -4.11 -2.58 -13.76
N PHE A 201 -4.77 -3.54 -14.41
CA PHE A 201 -4.84 -3.59 -15.86
C PHE A 201 -5.58 -2.38 -16.44
N ALA A 202 -6.67 -1.94 -15.82
CA ALA A 202 -7.40 -0.75 -16.25
C ALA A 202 -6.52 0.51 -16.17
N LEU A 203 -5.75 0.67 -15.09
CA LEU A 203 -4.82 1.78 -14.92
C LEU A 203 -3.67 1.72 -15.94
N LEU A 204 -3.13 0.52 -16.19
CA LEU A 204 -2.11 0.30 -17.22
C LEU A 204 -2.62 0.67 -18.62
N LEU A 205 -3.82 0.21 -18.99
CA LEU A 205 -4.43 0.55 -20.28
C LEU A 205 -4.67 2.05 -20.41
N LEU A 206 -5.22 2.69 -19.37
CA LEU A 206 -5.41 4.14 -19.35
C LEU A 206 -4.09 4.90 -19.56
N PHE A 207 -3.02 4.45 -18.91
CA PHE A 207 -1.69 5.03 -19.10
C PHE A 207 -1.19 4.86 -20.55
N LEU A 208 -1.35 3.68 -21.14
CA LEU A 208 -0.95 3.39 -22.53
C LEU A 208 -1.74 4.16 -23.60
N PHE A 209 -2.96 4.63 -23.30
CA PHE A 209 -3.77 5.43 -24.24
C PHE A 209 -3.51 6.93 -24.12
N ILE A 210 -2.93 7.40 -23.01
CA ILE A 210 -2.62 8.81 -22.76
C ILE A 210 -1.22 9.18 -23.28
N VAL A 211 -0.27 8.25 -23.17
CA VAL A 211 1.12 8.40 -23.63
C VAL A 211 1.24 8.07 -25.11
#